data_AF-A0A920BL75-F1
#
_entry.id   AF-A0A920BL75-F1
#
_cell.length_a   1.000
_cell.length_b   1.000
_cell.length_c   1.000
_cell.angle_alpha   90.00
_cell.angle_beta   90.00
_cell.angle_gamma   90.00
#
_symmetry.space_group_name_H-M   'P 1'
#
loop_
_entity.id
_entity.type
_entity.pdbx_description
1 polymer ?
#
loop_
_entity_poly.entity_id
_entity_poly.type
_entity_poly.pdbx_seq_one_letter_code
_entity_poly.pdbx_strand_id
1 'polypeptide(L)'
;MNQIATTTSFLNSEDPCPDDPDCDDDGIRDNEEPTVECITDPDCDDDGLLDGDEVTEACITDPDCDDDGLLDGEEPAPECITDPDCDDDGILDPDEEAPECITDPDCDDEGNFLDPDEEAPECITDPDCDDDGILDPDEEAPECITDPDCDDDGISIQTS
;
A
#
# COMPACT_ATOMS: atom_id res chain seq x y z
N MET A 1 2.47 -42.65 -14.61
CA MET A 1 1.16 -42.01 -14.38
C MET A 1 1.37 -40.98 -13.29
N ASN A 2 1.10 -39.72 -13.60
CA ASN A 2 1.22 -38.57 -12.70
C ASN A 2 0.35 -38.80 -11.45
N GLN A 3 0.94 -38.61 -10.27
CA GLN A 3 0.17 -38.46 -9.05
C GLN A 3 -0.49 -37.07 -9.12
N ILE A 4 -1.79 -37.08 -9.38
CA ILE A 4 -2.66 -35.92 -9.18
C ILE A 4 -2.64 -35.63 -7.68
N ALA A 5 -2.11 -34.46 -7.31
CA ALA A 5 -2.23 -33.90 -5.97
C ALA A 5 -3.72 -33.87 -5.64
N THR A 6 -4.09 -34.59 -4.59
CA THR A 6 -5.49 -34.72 -4.18
C THR A 6 -5.75 -33.62 -3.19
N THR A 7 -6.17 -32.46 -3.70
CA THR A 7 -6.79 -31.38 -2.92
C THR A 7 -8.13 -31.89 -2.40
N THR A 8 -8.14 -32.51 -1.23
CA THR A 8 -9.29 -32.61 -0.32
C THR A 8 -8.90 -33.47 0.87
N SER A 9 -9.13 -32.94 2.08
CA SER A 9 -9.22 -33.67 3.36
C SER A 9 -7.98 -33.58 4.27
N PHE A 10 -7.66 -32.39 4.79
CA PHE A 10 -7.20 -32.31 6.17
C PHE A 10 -8.39 -32.73 7.05
N LEU A 11 -8.28 -33.92 7.63
CA LEU A 11 -9.34 -34.58 8.39
C LEU A 11 -9.19 -34.18 9.85
N ASN A 12 -10.24 -33.64 10.49
CA ASN A 12 -10.77 -33.77 11.88
C ASN A 12 -9.90 -34.32 13.05
N SER A 13 -8.79 -35.03 12.82
CA SER A 13 -7.82 -35.49 13.80
C SER A 13 -6.61 -34.57 13.95
N GLU A 14 -6.38 -33.64 13.01
CA GLU A 14 -5.31 -32.62 13.07
C GLU A 14 -5.83 -31.24 13.45
N ASP A 15 -7.14 -31.06 13.36
CA ASP A 15 -7.89 -29.90 13.84
C ASP A 15 -7.71 -29.76 15.38
N PRO A 16 -7.13 -28.64 15.85
CA PRO A 16 -6.86 -28.39 17.27
C PRO A 16 -8.12 -28.07 18.09
N CYS A 17 -9.24 -27.68 17.46
CA CYS A 17 -10.45 -27.30 18.15
C CYS A 17 -11.76 -27.85 17.50
N PRO A 18 -11.93 -29.18 17.38
CA PRO A 18 -12.95 -29.84 16.54
C PRO A 18 -14.45 -29.63 16.89
N ASP A 19 -14.74 -28.88 17.95
CA ASP A 19 -16.10 -28.46 18.32
C ASP A 19 -16.42 -27.02 17.85
N ASP A 20 -15.43 -26.29 17.34
CA ASP A 20 -15.50 -25.00 16.66
C ASP A 20 -15.07 -25.20 15.19
N PRO A 21 -15.83 -24.71 14.19
CA PRO A 21 -15.46 -24.88 12.77
C PRO A 21 -14.58 -23.74 12.20
N ASP A 22 -14.24 -22.77 13.04
CA ASP A 22 -13.46 -21.54 12.78
C ASP A 22 -12.79 -21.22 14.13
N CYS A 23 -11.58 -21.73 14.30
CA CYS A 23 -10.94 -21.90 15.60
C CYS A 23 -10.37 -20.62 16.22
N ASP A 24 -10.03 -19.63 15.39
CA ASP A 24 -9.46 -18.33 15.74
C ASP A 24 -10.38 -17.15 15.42
N ASP A 25 -11.57 -17.41 14.85
CA ASP A 25 -12.63 -16.44 14.57
C ASP A 25 -12.23 -15.36 13.55
N ASP A 26 -11.35 -15.66 12.58
CA ASP A 26 -10.96 -14.74 11.50
C ASP A 26 -11.96 -14.72 10.32
N GLY A 27 -12.86 -15.70 10.25
CA GLY A 27 -13.89 -15.83 9.21
C GLY A 27 -13.62 -16.87 8.14
N ILE A 28 -12.47 -17.54 8.17
CA ILE A 28 -12.15 -18.74 7.41
C ILE A 28 -12.46 -19.98 8.25
N ARG A 29 -12.89 -21.06 7.61
CA ARG A 29 -13.15 -22.32 8.33
C ARG A 29 -11.86 -23.12 8.41
N ASP A 30 -11.65 -23.86 9.50
CA ASP A 30 -10.45 -24.71 9.72
C ASP A 30 -10.12 -25.67 8.56
N ASN A 31 -11.12 -26.03 7.76
CA ASN A 31 -10.99 -26.94 6.62
C ASN A 31 -10.66 -26.23 5.29
N GLU A 32 -10.64 -24.90 5.29
CA GLU A 32 -10.35 -23.96 4.21
C GLU A 32 -9.01 -23.25 4.43
N GLU A 33 -8.56 -23.18 5.69
CA GLU A 33 -7.21 -22.81 6.12
C GLU A 33 -6.07 -23.45 5.29
N PRO A 34 -5.03 -22.68 4.90
CA PRO A 34 -3.95 -23.17 4.06
C PRO A 34 -2.97 -24.10 4.79
N THR A 35 -2.82 -23.92 6.11
CA THR A 35 -1.96 -24.75 6.96
C THR A 35 -2.63 -25.12 8.29
N VAL A 36 -2.05 -26.07 9.05
CA VAL A 36 -2.61 -26.46 10.36
C VAL A 36 -2.26 -25.43 11.43
N GLU A 37 -1.18 -24.69 11.22
CA GLU A 37 -0.74 -23.60 12.07
C GLU A 37 -1.71 -22.42 12.01
N CYS A 38 -2.18 -22.07 10.79
CA CYS A 38 -3.12 -20.98 10.56
C CYS A 38 -4.49 -21.23 11.22
N ILE A 39 -4.96 -22.48 11.38
CA ILE A 39 -6.24 -22.82 12.08
C ILE A 39 -6.39 -22.17 13.47
N THR A 40 -5.31 -21.76 14.15
CA THR A 40 -5.43 -21.15 15.48
C THR A 40 -4.76 -19.79 15.57
N ASP A 41 -4.48 -19.21 14.42
CA ASP A 41 -3.72 -17.98 14.28
C ASP A 41 -4.44 -17.08 13.27
N PRO A 42 -5.20 -16.07 13.72
CA PRO A 42 -6.09 -15.29 12.86
C PRO A 42 -5.38 -14.32 11.88
N ASP A 43 -4.05 -14.36 11.87
CA ASP A 43 -3.08 -13.54 11.11
C ASP A 43 -1.82 -14.42 10.98
N CYS A 44 -1.83 -15.33 10.00
CA CYS A 44 -0.95 -16.49 9.97
C CYS A 44 0.51 -16.17 9.56
N ASP A 45 0.74 -15.03 8.91
CA ASP A 45 2.07 -14.53 8.55
C ASP A 45 2.55 -13.31 9.35
N ASP A 46 1.75 -12.87 10.33
CA ASP A 46 2.06 -11.81 11.29
C ASP A 46 2.25 -10.42 10.62
N ASP A 47 1.51 -10.13 9.55
CA ASP A 47 1.63 -8.90 8.76
C ASP A 47 0.70 -7.77 9.26
N GLY A 48 -0.32 -8.13 10.04
CA GLY A 48 -1.30 -7.22 10.65
C GLY A 48 -2.66 -7.17 9.97
N LEU A 49 -2.85 -7.90 8.87
CA LEU A 49 -4.13 -8.20 8.23
C LEU A 49 -4.64 -9.55 8.75
N LEU A 50 -5.96 -9.72 8.85
CA LEU A 50 -6.53 -11.00 9.28
C LEU A 50 -6.63 -11.92 8.07
N ASP A 51 -6.38 -13.23 8.23
CA ASP A 51 -6.47 -14.21 7.14
C ASP A 51 -7.81 -14.11 6.38
N GLY A 52 -8.91 -13.85 7.10
CA GLY A 52 -10.24 -13.68 6.51
C GLY A 52 -10.47 -12.38 5.74
N ASP A 53 -9.62 -11.38 5.95
CA ASP A 53 -9.61 -10.11 5.22
C ASP A 53 -8.62 -10.13 4.02
N GLU A 54 -7.78 -11.16 3.91
CA GLU A 54 -6.87 -11.39 2.77
C GLU A 54 -7.58 -11.53 1.43
N VAL A 55 -6.94 -11.04 0.38
CA VAL A 55 -7.52 -11.04 -0.98
C VAL A 55 -7.37 -12.37 -1.70
N THR A 56 -6.37 -13.17 -1.34
CA THR A 56 -6.18 -14.53 -1.87
C THR A 56 -5.70 -15.51 -0.82
N GLU A 57 -5.99 -16.81 -1.01
CA GLU A 57 -5.46 -17.88 -0.16
C GLU A 57 -3.92 -17.95 -0.14
N ALA A 58 -3.23 -17.31 -1.08
CA ALA A 58 -1.78 -17.26 -1.09
C ALA A 58 -1.23 -16.20 -0.13
N CYS A 59 -1.92 -15.05 -0.04
CA CYS A 59 -1.53 -13.92 0.82
C CYS A 59 -1.67 -14.26 2.31
N ILE A 60 -2.61 -15.14 2.72
CA ILE A 60 -2.71 -15.68 4.11
C ILE A 60 -1.38 -16.17 4.72
N THR A 61 -0.41 -16.53 3.90
CA THR A 61 0.88 -17.05 4.40
C THR A 61 2.08 -16.31 3.81
N ASP A 62 1.84 -15.15 3.22
CA ASP A 62 2.81 -14.33 2.51
C ASP A 62 2.60 -12.86 2.90
N PRO A 63 3.40 -12.31 3.84
CA PRO A 63 3.11 -11.03 4.50
C PRO A 63 3.33 -9.78 3.63
N ASP A 64 3.57 -9.97 2.33
CA ASP A 64 3.94 -8.98 1.30
C ASP A 64 3.61 -9.66 -0.05
N CYS A 65 2.33 -9.69 -0.40
CA CYS A 65 1.78 -10.60 -1.40
C CYS A 65 2.12 -10.20 -2.86
N ASP A 66 2.61 -8.99 -3.09
CA ASP A 66 3.13 -8.52 -4.38
C ASP A 66 4.66 -8.34 -4.46
N ASP A 67 5.37 -8.60 -3.35
CA ASP A 67 6.81 -8.52 -3.20
C ASP A 67 7.38 -7.09 -3.38
N ASP A 68 6.65 -6.03 -3.02
CA ASP A 68 7.09 -4.64 -3.16
C ASP A 68 7.91 -4.13 -1.96
N GLY A 69 7.68 -4.73 -0.78
CA GLY A 69 8.36 -4.42 0.48
C GLY A 69 7.52 -3.65 1.53
N LEU A 70 6.28 -3.30 1.22
CA LEU A 70 5.21 -2.93 2.14
C LEU A 70 4.47 -4.21 2.58
N LEU A 71 3.98 -4.26 3.82
CA LEU A 71 3.23 -5.44 4.28
C LEU A 71 1.74 -5.27 3.91
N ASP A 72 1.02 -6.35 3.60
CA ASP A 72 -0.39 -6.28 3.19
C ASP A 72 -1.25 -5.56 4.27
N GLY A 73 -0.96 -5.79 5.55
CA GLY A 73 -1.57 -5.08 6.67
C GLY A 73 -1.24 -3.59 6.82
N GLU A 74 -0.19 -3.09 6.15
CA GLU A 74 0.19 -1.68 6.11
C GLU A 74 -0.46 -0.91 4.93
N GLU A 75 -0.99 -1.63 3.96
CA GLU A 75 -1.60 -1.02 2.78
C GLU A 75 -2.96 -0.36 3.03
N PRO A 76 -3.30 0.69 2.27
CA PRO A 76 -4.52 1.47 2.51
C PRO A 76 -5.79 0.81 1.95
N ALA A 77 -5.67 -0.11 0.99
CA ALA A 77 -6.82 -0.72 0.30
C ALA A 77 -6.53 -2.15 -0.15
N PRO A 78 -7.54 -3.06 -0.15
CA PRO A 78 -7.34 -4.45 -0.56
C PRO A 78 -6.86 -4.63 -2.00
N GLU A 79 -7.16 -3.69 -2.89
CA GLU A 79 -6.65 -3.73 -4.26
C GLU A 79 -5.12 -3.56 -4.34
N CYS A 80 -4.49 -2.90 -3.36
CA CYS A 80 -3.04 -2.70 -3.32
C CYS A 80 -2.30 -4.00 -2.98
N ILE A 81 -2.93 -4.95 -2.26
CA ILE A 81 -2.25 -6.14 -1.68
C ILE A 81 -1.58 -7.02 -2.74
N THR A 82 -1.98 -6.83 -3.99
CA THR A 82 -1.49 -7.62 -5.11
C THR A 82 -0.96 -6.75 -6.24
N ASP A 83 -0.70 -5.47 -5.98
CA ASP A 83 -0.33 -4.45 -6.95
C ASP A 83 0.73 -3.49 -6.39
N PRO A 84 2.02 -3.65 -6.77
CA PRO A 84 3.17 -3.01 -6.13
C PRO A 84 3.33 -1.50 -6.44
N ASP A 85 2.32 -0.92 -7.09
CA ASP A 85 2.20 0.44 -7.64
C ASP A 85 0.69 0.67 -7.79
N CYS A 86 0.00 0.82 -6.66
CA CYS A 86 -1.45 0.62 -6.54
C CYS A 86 -2.28 1.64 -7.35
N ASP A 87 -1.71 2.79 -7.66
CA ASP A 87 -2.35 3.85 -8.47
C ASP A 87 -1.82 3.98 -9.91
N ASP A 88 -0.85 3.12 -10.30
CA ASP A 88 -0.19 3.07 -11.60
C ASP A 88 0.57 4.37 -11.98
N ASP A 89 1.08 5.14 -11.01
CA ASP A 89 1.84 6.36 -11.27
C ASP A 89 3.32 6.09 -11.63
N GLY A 90 3.88 4.95 -11.19
CA GLY A 90 5.26 4.53 -11.45
C GLY A 90 6.27 4.77 -10.32
N ILE A 91 5.82 5.29 -9.18
CA ILE A 91 6.43 5.18 -7.84
C ILE A 91 5.87 3.90 -7.22
N LEU A 92 6.68 3.16 -6.44
CA LEU A 92 6.17 1.96 -5.74
C LEU A 92 5.58 2.39 -4.41
N ASP A 93 4.53 1.72 -3.92
CA ASP A 93 3.85 2.00 -2.66
C ASP A 93 4.80 2.25 -1.46
N PRO A 94 5.87 1.46 -1.21
CA PRO A 94 6.79 1.72 -0.10
C PRO A 94 7.71 2.92 -0.30
N ASP A 95 7.84 3.44 -1.53
CA ASP A 95 8.60 4.65 -1.86
C ASP A 95 7.73 5.93 -1.76
N GLU A 96 6.43 5.79 -1.50
CA GLU A 96 5.51 6.90 -1.27
C GLU A 96 5.45 7.29 0.21
N GLU A 97 5.65 8.58 0.50
CA GLU A 97 5.85 9.04 1.88
C GLU A 97 4.55 9.10 2.71
N ALA A 98 3.39 9.13 2.05
CA ALA A 98 2.08 9.21 2.71
C ALA A 98 1.11 8.13 2.21
N PRO A 99 0.34 7.47 3.11
CA PRO A 99 -0.60 6.40 2.72
C PRO A 99 -1.72 6.86 1.77
N GLU A 100 -1.99 8.17 1.72
CA GLU A 100 -2.89 8.76 0.74
C GLU A 100 -2.34 8.74 -0.69
N CYS A 101 -1.02 8.87 -0.87
CA CYS A 101 -0.38 8.87 -2.19
C CYS A 101 -0.48 7.48 -2.84
N ILE A 102 -0.37 6.39 -2.06
CA ILE A 102 -0.48 4.99 -2.53
C ILE A 102 -1.70 4.72 -3.43
N THR A 103 -2.76 5.51 -3.29
CA THR A 103 -3.98 5.34 -4.09
C THR A 103 -4.33 6.54 -4.96
N ASP A 104 -3.42 7.51 -5.05
CA ASP A 104 -3.63 8.82 -5.65
C ASP A 104 -2.40 9.31 -6.43
N PRO A 105 -2.41 9.25 -7.78
CA PRO A 105 -1.24 9.46 -8.63
C PRO A 105 -0.80 10.94 -8.76
N ASP A 106 -1.36 11.80 -7.93
CA ASP A 106 -1.26 13.27 -7.88
C ASP A 106 -1.50 13.68 -6.41
N CYS A 107 -0.54 13.35 -5.54
CA CYS A 107 -0.78 13.31 -4.09
C CYS A 107 -1.02 14.70 -3.46
N ASP A 108 -0.66 15.78 -4.15
CA ASP A 108 -0.86 17.16 -3.73
C ASP A 108 -2.09 17.85 -4.37
N ASP A 109 -2.83 17.13 -5.23
CA ASP A 109 -4.00 17.59 -5.99
C ASP A 109 -3.71 18.81 -6.91
N GLU A 110 -2.48 19.02 -7.39
CA GLU A 110 -2.13 20.18 -8.24
C GLU A 110 -2.55 20.01 -9.71
N GLY A 111 -2.80 18.77 -10.14
CA GLY A 111 -3.76 18.44 -11.19
C GLY A 111 -3.19 18.02 -12.55
N ASN A 112 -2.17 18.68 -13.10
CA ASN A 112 -1.65 18.35 -14.46
C ASN A 112 -0.26 17.70 -14.45
N PHE A 113 0.28 17.52 -13.26
CA PHE A 113 1.56 16.89 -13.01
C PHE A 113 1.26 15.67 -12.17
N LEU A 114 1.93 14.57 -12.48
CA LEU A 114 1.86 13.38 -11.65
C LEU A 114 3.16 13.37 -10.85
N ASP A 115 3.13 12.85 -9.64
CA ASP A 115 4.25 12.71 -8.72
C ASP A 115 5.56 12.23 -9.39
N PRO A 116 5.60 11.22 -10.30
CA PRO A 116 6.83 10.80 -10.98
C PRO A 116 7.45 11.85 -11.90
N ASP A 117 6.67 12.83 -12.36
CA ASP A 117 7.18 13.94 -13.18
C ASP A 117 7.77 15.06 -12.29
N GLU A 118 7.55 15.03 -10.97
CA GLU A 118 8.13 15.98 -10.02
C GLU A 118 9.64 15.86 -9.86
N GLU A 119 10.34 16.95 -10.13
CA GLU A 119 11.80 17.01 -10.03
C GLU A 119 12.28 17.10 -8.56
N ALA A 120 11.39 17.53 -7.64
CA ALA A 120 11.66 17.72 -6.23
C ALA A 120 10.78 16.78 -5.40
N PRO A 121 11.31 15.65 -4.89
CA PRO A 121 10.52 14.66 -4.17
C PRO A 121 9.95 15.18 -2.85
N GLU A 122 10.49 16.28 -2.32
CA GLU A 122 9.90 17.01 -1.19
C GLU A 122 8.58 17.73 -1.51
N CYS A 123 8.24 17.91 -2.80
CA CYS A 123 7.06 18.64 -3.25
C CYS A 123 5.87 17.73 -3.57
N ILE A 124 6.07 16.40 -3.64
CA ILE A 124 5.05 15.39 -4.00
C ILE A 124 3.76 15.50 -3.17
N THR A 125 3.87 16.04 -1.96
CA THR A 125 2.72 16.18 -1.03
C THR A 125 2.35 17.64 -0.73
N ASP A 126 2.96 18.60 -1.44
CA ASP A 126 2.85 20.03 -1.15
C ASP A 126 2.74 20.86 -2.45
N PRO A 127 1.54 21.36 -2.80
CA PRO A 127 1.29 22.03 -4.09
C PRO A 127 1.83 23.47 -4.17
N ASP A 128 2.51 23.94 -3.13
CA ASP A 128 3.21 25.25 -2.99
C ASP A 128 4.47 24.99 -2.17
N CYS A 129 5.44 24.30 -2.79
CA CYS A 129 6.53 23.62 -2.08
C CYS A 129 7.49 24.58 -1.34
N ASP A 130 7.47 25.88 -1.67
CA ASP A 130 8.26 26.91 -1.02
C ASP A 130 7.47 27.87 -0.11
N ASP A 131 6.17 27.64 0.04
CA ASP A 131 5.21 28.43 0.82
C ASP A 131 5.16 29.93 0.42
N ASP A 132 5.39 30.29 -0.85
CA ASP A 132 5.36 31.68 -1.30
C ASP A 132 3.94 32.20 -1.62
N GLY A 133 2.98 31.28 -1.80
CA GLY A 133 1.59 31.55 -2.14
C GLY A 133 1.24 31.46 -3.63
N ILE A 134 2.16 30.98 -4.47
CA ILE A 134 1.98 30.58 -5.87
C ILE A 134 2.06 29.06 -5.91
N LEU A 135 1.13 28.41 -6.63
CA LEU A 135 1.21 26.97 -6.81
C LEU A 135 2.34 26.62 -7.77
N ASP A 136 3.01 25.49 -7.56
CA ASP A 136 4.12 25.00 -8.38
C ASP A 136 3.83 24.99 -9.90
N PRO A 137 2.62 24.62 -10.40
CA PRO A 137 2.30 24.70 -11.83
C PRO A 137 2.11 26.13 -12.35
N ASP A 138 1.88 27.10 -11.46
CA ASP A 138 1.75 28.53 -11.77
C ASP A 138 3.11 29.28 -11.69
N GLU A 139 4.18 28.57 -11.31
CA GLU A 139 5.56 29.08 -11.27
C GLU A 139 6.12 29.41 -12.66
N GLU A 140 6.96 30.44 -12.72
CA GLU A 140 7.54 30.89 -14.00
C GLU A 140 8.68 29.98 -14.49
N ALA A 141 9.29 29.19 -13.58
CA ALA A 141 10.34 28.23 -13.91
C ALA A 141 10.44 27.08 -12.88
N PRO A 142 10.96 25.89 -13.26
CA PRO A 142 11.11 24.75 -12.34
C PRO A 142 12.06 25.02 -11.17
N GLU A 143 13.03 25.94 -11.34
CA GLU A 143 13.89 26.38 -10.24
C GLU A 143 13.17 27.21 -9.16
N CYS A 144 11.98 27.75 -9.47
CA CYS A 144 11.21 28.56 -8.54
C CYS A 144 10.40 27.70 -7.55
N ILE A 145 9.95 26.50 -7.97
CA ILE A 145 9.16 25.55 -7.15
C ILE A 145 9.70 25.36 -5.72
N THR A 146 11.02 25.41 -5.53
CA THR A 146 11.66 25.21 -4.20
C THR A 146 12.37 26.47 -3.69
N ASP A 147 12.18 27.61 -4.36
CA ASP A 147 12.86 28.87 -4.08
C ASP A 147 11.88 30.07 -4.03
N PRO A 148 11.49 30.50 -2.80
CA PRO A 148 10.45 31.51 -2.60
C PRO A 148 10.88 32.92 -3.04
N ASP A 149 12.13 33.08 -3.51
CA ASP A 149 12.73 34.29 -4.06
C ASP A 149 13.40 33.96 -5.40
N CYS A 150 12.65 33.36 -6.34
CA CYS A 150 13.19 32.86 -7.61
C CYS A 150 13.97 33.91 -8.46
N ASP A 151 13.74 35.21 -8.27
CA ASP A 151 14.49 36.28 -8.96
C ASP A 151 15.70 36.84 -8.17
N ASP A 152 16.02 36.23 -7.02
CA ASP A 152 17.14 36.57 -6.13
C ASP A 152 17.15 38.06 -5.71
N ASP A 153 15.98 38.71 -5.67
CA ASP A 153 15.89 40.16 -5.39
C ASP A 153 15.88 40.49 -3.88
N GLY A 154 15.75 39.45 -3.05
CA GLY A 154 15.73 39.51 -1.59
C GLY A 154 14.34 39.71 -1.00
N ILE A 155 13.28 39.53 -1.79
CA ILE A 155 11.88 39.64 -1.38
C ILE A 155 11.16 38.35 -1.78
N SER A 156 10.84 37.52 -0.79
CA SER A 156 9.95 36.39 -1.04
C SER A 156 8.62 36.89 -1.60
N ILE A 157 8.10 36.23 -2.63
CA ILE A 157 6.91 36.64 -3.39
C ILE A 157 5.60 36.46 -2.60
N GLN A 158 5.56 36.90 -1.34
CA GLN A 158 4.35 36.88 -0.50
C GLN A 158 3.23 37.69 -1.16
N THR A 159 2.31 37.00 -1.82
CA THR A 159 1.05 37.63 -2.21
C THR A 159 0.15 37.76 -0.98
N SER A 160 -0.43 38.96 -0.84
CA SER A 160 -1.06 39.52 0.36
C SER A 160 -2.47 39.04 0.68
#